data_AF-A0A3M1J913-F1
#
_entry.id   AF-A0A3M1J913-F1
#
_cell.length_a   1.000
_cell.length_b   1.000
_cell.length_c   1.000
_cell.angle_alpha   90.00
_cell.angle_beta   90.00
_cell.angle_gamma   90.00
#
_symmetry.space_group_name_H-M   'P 1'
#
loop_
_entity.id
_entity.type
_entity.pdbx_description
1 polymer ?
#
loop_
_entity_poly.entity_id
_entity_poly.type
_entity_poly.pdbx_seq_one_letter_code
_entity_poly.pdbx_strand_id
1 'polypeptide(L)' 'KKPYNGRVYLYGGQKESASMIPNLKRLRQAMEEQDPFSKPVFHLVSDPLGEHNEHRWGLEFPQAVKWLFFTPE' A
#
# COMPACT_ATOMS: atom_id res chain seq x y z
N LYS A 1 7.51 15.60 16.55
CA LYS A 1 7.59 14.63 15.43
C LYS A 1 7.67 15.41 14.13
N LYS A 2 8.51 15.03 13.16
CA LYS A 2 8.50 15.67 11.83
C LYS A 2 7.31 15.10 11.04
N PRO A 3 6.52 15.92 10.34
CA PRO A 3 5.43 15.43 9.51
C PRO A 3 6.00 14.55 8.40
N TYR A 4 5.40 13.39 8.18
CA TYR A 4 5.76 12.49 7.09
C TYR A 4 5.05 12.95 5.81
N ASN A 5 5.85 13.24 4.79
CA ASN A 5 5.38 13.60 3.46
C ASN A 5 6.08 12.73 2.43
N GLY A 6 5.55 11.53 2.23
CA GLY A 6 6.13 10.53 1.34
C GLY A 6 5.07 9.63 0.73
N ARG A 7 5.50 8.77 -0.19
CA ARG A 7 4.65 7.81 -0.88
C ARG A 7 4.61 6.49 -0.10
N VAL A 8 3.44 5.85 -0.04
CA VAL A 8 3.23 4.55 0.61
C VAL A 8 2.46 3.64 -0.35
N TYR A 9 3.05 2.50 -0.67
CA TYR A 9 2.42 1.48 -1.52
C TYR A 9 1.90 0.35 -0.64
N LEU A 10 0.61 0.05 -0.75
CA LEU A 10 -0.08 -1.00 -0.02
C LEU A 10 -0.58 -2.03 -1.02
N TYR A 11 -0.13 -3.27 -0.90
CA TYR A 11 -0.59 -4.39 -1.73
C TYR A 11 -1.19 -5.48 -0.83
N GLY A 12 -2.26 -6.12 -1.31
CA GLY A 12 -2.79 -7.33 -0.69
C GLY A 12 -3.62 -8.19 -1.64
N GLY A 13 -3.43 -9.50 -1.57
CA GLY A 13 -4.29 -10.45 -2.29
C GLY A 13 -5.62 -10.69 -1.58
N GLN A 14 -6.73 -10.76 -2.33
CA GLN A 14 -8.06 -11.05 -1.76
C GLN A 14 -8.21 -12.51 -1.29
N LYS A 15 -7.36 -13.43 -1.79
CA LYS A 15 -7.34 -14.83 -1.35
C LYS A 15 -6.32 -15.10 -0.24
N GLU A 16 -5.52 -14.11 0.17
CA GLU A 16 -4.62 -14.26 1.32
C GLU A 16 -5.42 -14.40 2.63
N SER A 17 -6.46 -13.58 2.80
CA SER A 17 -7.45 -13.72 3.85
C SER A 17 -8.63 -12.77 3.62
N ALA A 18 -9.80 -13.09 4.18
CA ALA A 18 -10.97 -12.21 4.15
C ALA A 18 -10.71 -10.84 4.83
N SER A 19 -9.69 -10.76 5.71
CA SER A 19 -9.34 -9.56 6.46
C SER A 19 -8.23 -8.72 5.83
N MET A 20 -7.52 -9.20 4.80
CA MET A 20 -6.35 -8.51 4.24
C MET A 20 -6.68 -7.10 3.73
N ILE A 21 -7.65 -6.99 2.81
CA ILE A 21 -8.05 -5.69 2.26
C ILE A 21 -8.67 -4.77 3.33
N PRO A 22 -9.57 -5.22 4.22
CA PRO A 22 -10.03 -4.42 5.34
C PRO A 22 -8.89 -3.90 6.24
N ASN A 23 -7.87 -4.70 6.50
CA ASN A 23 -6.75 -4.31 7.36
C ASN A 23 -5.85 -3.27 6.70
N LEU A 24 -5.57 -3.39 5.39
CA LEU A 24 -4.83 -2.37 4.65
C LEU A 24 -5.57 -1.02 4.63
N LYS A 25 -6.90 -1.03 4.49
CA LYS A 25 -7.73 0.18 4.57
C LYS A 25 -7.67 0.81 5.96
N ARG A 26 -7.76 0.01 7.02
CA ARG A 26 -7.61 0.50 8.41
C ARG A 26 -6.23 1.10 8.67
N LEU A 27 -5.18 0.46 8.17
CA LEU A 27 -3.81 0.98 8.27
C LEU A 27 -3.69 2.36 7.62
N ARG A 28 -4.17 2.49 6.38
CA ARG A 28 -4.21 3.77 5.67
C ARG A 28 -4.93 4.84 6.50
N GLN A 29 -6.14 4.54 6.96
CA GLN A 29 -6.94 5.48 7.74
C GLN A 29 -6.22 5.90 9.03
N ALA A 30 -5.67 4.95 9.78
CA ALA A 30 -4.93 5.24 11.01
C ALA A 30 -3.70 6.15 10.75
N MET A 31 -3.03 5.99 9.61
CA MET A 31 -1.90 6.84 9.23
C MET A 31 -2.34 8.24 8.78
N GLU A 32 -3.47 8.37 8.10
CA GLU A 32 -4.06 9.66 7.72
C GLU A 32 -4.56 10.45 8.95
N GLU A 33 -5.04 9.75 9.99
CA GLU A 33 -5.56 10.36 11.24
C GLU A 33 -4.45 10.74 12.24
N GLN A 34 -3.25 10.15 12.15
CA GLN A 34 -2.22 10.28 13.18
C GLN A 34 -1.63 11.70 13.29
N ASP A 35 -1.55 12.43 12.19
CA ASP A 35 -0.97 13.78 12.16
C ASP A 35 -1.54 14.62 11.01
N PRO A 36 -2.30 15.71 11.30
CA PRO A 36 -2.90 16.56 10.28
C PRO A 36 -1.87 17.31 9.42
N PHE A 37 -0.61 17.40 9.86
CA PHE A 37 0.47 18.00 9.08
C PHE A 37 1.21 16.98 8.20
N SER A 38 1.04 15.68 8.47
CA SER A 38 1.55 14.61 7.62
C SER A 38 0.59 14.40 6.44
N LYS A 39 1.13 14.37 5.22
CA LYS A 39 0.35 14.16 3.99
C LYS A 39 0.92 13.02 3.15
N PRO A 40 0.99 11.79 3.70
CA PRO A 40 1.36 10.63 2.89
C PRO A 40 0.45 10.46 1.68
N VAL A 41 1.05 10.13 0.54
CA VAL A 41 0.31 9.70 -0.66
C VAL A 41 0.23 8.19 -0.64
N PHE A 42 -0.97 7.63 -0.61
CA PHE A 42 -1.19 6.18 -0.60
C PHE A 42 -1.56 5.65 -1.99
N HIS A 43 -1.01 4.50 -2.35
CA HIS A 43 -1.48 3.67 -3.45
C HIS A 43 -1.86 2.30 -2.92
N LEU A 44 -3.15 1.97 -2.97
CA LEU A 44 -3.68 0.67 -2.53
C LEU A 44 -3.99 -0.17 -3.77
N VAL A 45 -3.31 -1.30 -3.89
CA VAL A 45 -3.54 -2.30 -4.94
C VAL A 45 -4.08 -3.57 -4.29
N SER A 46 -5.10 -4.13 -4.92
CA SER A 46 -5.67 -5.42 -4.52
C SER A 46 -5.67 -6.38 -5.69
N ASP A 47 -5.14 -7.58 -5.50
CA ASP A 47 -5.23 -8.67 -6.48
C ASP A 47 -6.40 -9.61 -6.11
N PRO A 48 -7.51 -9.64 -6.88
CA PRO A 48 -8.65 -10.52 -6.61
C PRO A 48 -8.30 -12.01 -6.62
N LEU A 49 -7.23 -12.38 -7.33
CA LEU A 49 -6.73 -13.75 -7.42
C LEU A 49 -5.43 -13.95 -6.62
N GLY A 50 -4.99 -12.92 -5.90
CA GLY A 50 -3.75 -12.92 -5.15
C GLY A 50 -3.86 -13.84 -3.94
N GLU A 51 -3.03 -14.88 -3.96
CA GLU A 51 -2.77 -15.79 -2.83
C GLU A 51 -1.44 -15.40 -2.18
N HIS A 52 -1.17 -15.96 -1.00
CA HIS A 52 0.06 -15.70 -0.25
C HIS A 52 1.23 -16.45 -0.89
N ASN A 53 1.75 -15.93 -2.00
CA ASN A 53 2.89 -16.54 -2.70
C ASN A 53 3.89 -15.49 -3.24
N GLU A 54 5.16 -15.88 -3.22
CA GLU A 54 6.27 -15.03 -3.64
C GLU A 54 6.22 -14.66 -5.13
N HIS A 55 5.63 -15.52 -5.96
CA HIS A 55 5.52 -15.25 -7.39
C HIS A 55 4.68 -13.99 -7.67
N ARG A 56 3.51 -13.86 -7.01
CA ARG A 56 2.64 -12.68 -7.13
C ARG A 56 3.34 -11.43 -6.60
N TRP A 57 4.01 -11.53 -5.45
CA TRP A 57 4.78 -10.41 -4.91
C TRP A 57 5.93 -9.99 -5.81
N GLY A 58 6.60 -10.96 -6.46
CA GLY A 58 7.66 -10.70 -7.42
C GLY A 58 7.17 -9.94 -8.68
N LEU A 59 5.94 -10.20 -9.11
CA LEU A 59 5.31 -9.46 -10.22
C LEU A 59 4.91 -8.03 -9.79
N GLU A 60 4.46 -7.87 -8.55
CA GLU A 60 3.98 -6.60 -8.02
C GLU A 60 5.12 -5.65 -7.62
N PHE A 61 6.21 -6.18 -7.06
CA PHE A 61 7.31 -5.39 -6.50
C PHE A 61 7.90 -4.37 -7.50
N PRO A 62 8.17 -4.71 -8.77
CA PRO A 62 8.61 -3.73 -9.76
C PRO A 62 7.60 -2.59 -10.00
N GLN A 63 6.30 -2.87 -9.92
CA GLN A 63 5.26 -1.84 -10.03
C GLN A 63 5.29 -0.88 -8.84
N ALA A 64 5.46 -1.44 -7.63
CA ALA A 64 5.63 -0.64 -6.42
C ALA A 64 6.86 0.27 -6.51
N VAL A 65 8.01 -0.27 -6.92
CA VAL A 65 9.25 0.51 -7.10
C VAL A 65 9.05 1.62 -8.13
N LYS A 66 8.43 1.30 -9.27
CA LYS A 66 8.10 2.29 -10.31
C LYS A 66 7.26 3.43 -9.75
N TRP A 67 6.21 3.11 -9.01
CA TRP A 67 5.30 4.10 -8.44
C TRP A 67 5.96 4.96 -7.36
N LEU A 68 6.77 4.34 -6.50
CA LEU A 68 7.45 5.01 -5.40
C LEU A 68 8.51 6.00 -5.86
N PHE A 69 9.28 5.67 -6.91
CA PHE A 69 10.51 6.41 -7.24
C PHE A 69 10.58 6.98 -8.66
N PHE A 70 9.72 6.52 -9.58
CA PHE A 70 9.85 6.84 -11.00
C PHE A 70 8.57 7.45 -11.63
N THR A 71 7.48 7.57 -10.89
CA THR A 71 6.29 8.31 -11.35
C THR A 71 6.49 9.81 -11.11
N PRO A 72 6.38 10.67 -12.15
CA PRO A 72 6.45 12.12 -11.99
C PRO A 72 5.43 12.61 -10.96
N GLU A 73 5.78 13.69 -10.23
CA GLU A 73 4.85 14.37 -9.32
C GLU A 73 3.71 15.08 -10.06
#